data_AF-A0A4Z2J9T6-F1
#
_entry.id   AF-A0A4Z2J9T6-F1
#
_cell.length_a   1.000
_cell.length_b   1.000
_cell.length_c   1.000
_cell.angle_alpha   90.00
_cell.angle_beta   90.00
_cell.angle_gamma   90.00
#
_symmetry.space_group_name_H-M   'P 1'
#
loop_
_entity.id
_entity.type
_entity.pdbx_description
1 polymer ?
#
loop_
_entity_poly.entity_id
_entity_poly.type
_entity_poly.pdbx_seq_one_letter_code
_entity_poly.pdbx_strand_id
1 'polypeptide(L)'
;MHDVPAGRSPTSEKTLSSLFDANLMFEFLLGGVAIDRDNNIVMLDEEMASMRKGRVFLSQINDNIPRSLSAMLHMATTLEGQKRGKPKTQNQFDTLVLSMVYSAQQARHQEREKERTAWSEVLLQLANDTVYELRGNYLFSYA
;
A
#
# COMPACT_ATOMS: atom_id res chain seq x y z
N MET A 1 8.31 -31.63 41.07
CA MET A 1 8.67 -30.37 40.38
C MET A 1 9.02 -30.73 38.94
N HIS A 2 8.23 -30.28 37.98
CA HIS A 2 8.54 -30.39 36.56
C HIS A 2 8.52 -28.95 36.03
N ASP A 3 9.70 -28.43 35.70
CA ASP A 3 9.83 -27.17 35.00
C ASP A 3 9.39 -27.37 33.55
N VAL A 4 8.23 -26.81 33.21
CA VAL A 4 7.78 -26.67 31.82
C VAL A 4 8.42 -25.39 31.28
N PRO A 5 9.25 -25.44 30.23
CA PRO A 5 9.74 -24.22 29.63
C PRO A 5 8.56 -23.53 28.96
N ALA A 6 8.20 -22.34 29.44
CA ALA A 6 7.22 -21.46 28.83
C ALA A 6 7.77 -20.99 27.47
N GLY A 7 7.61 -21.82 26.44
CA GLY A 7 7.81 -21.43 25.05
C GLY A 7 6.87 -20.27 24.75
N ARG A 8 7.42 -19.13 24.31
CA ARG A 8 6.64 -18.00 23.84
C ARG A 8 5.67 -18.49 22.76
N SER A 9 4.39 -18.22 22.95
CA SER A 9 3.36 -18.71 22.03
C SER A 9 3.56 -18.07 20.64
N PRO A 10 3.48 -18.83 19.54
CA PRO A 10 3.70 -18.34 18.16
C PRO A 10 2.85 -17.11 17.80
N THR A 11 1.66 -17.01 18.40
CA THR A 11 0.73 -15.90 18.24
C THR A 11 1.30 -14.57 18.77
N SER A 12 2.05 -14.60 19.87
CA SER A 12 2.62 -13.41 20.48
C SER A 12 3.76 -12.83 19.64
N GLU A 13 4.60 -13.70 19.07
CA GLU A 13 5.72 -13.29 18.21
C GLU A 13 5.23 -12.70 16.87
N LYS A 14 4.18 -13.29 16.28
CA LYS A 14 3.57 -12.76 15.05
C LYS A 14 2.94 -11.38 15.27
N THR A 15 2.26 -11.16 16.39
CA THR A 15 1.68 -9.85 16.73
C THR A 15 2.76 -8.80 16.95
N LEU A 16 3.85 -9.16 17.64
CA LEU A 16 4.99 -8.26 17.84
C LEU A 16 5.65 -7.90 16.51
N SER A 17 5.88 -8.88 15.62
CA SER A 17 6.43 -8.63 14.28
C SER A 17 5.55 -7.66 13.48
N SER A 18 4.23 -7.85 13.50
CA SER A 18 3.27 -6.97 12.82
C SER A 18 3.33 -5.53 13.34
N LEU A 19 3.46 -5.34 14.65
CA LEU A 19 3.61 -4.02 15.26
C LEU A 19 4.93 -3.34 14.84
N PHE A 20 6.04 -4.09 14.80
CA PHE A 20 7.32 -3.55 14.33
C PHE A 20 7.25 -3.16 12.85
N ASP A 21 6.62 -3.99 12.01
CA ASP A 21 6.47 -3.70 10.58
C ASP A 21 5.57 -2.47 10.36
N ALA A 22 4.51 -2.32 11.14
CA ALA A 22 3.66 -1.12 11.12
C ALA A 22 4.42 0.13 11.56
N ASN A 23 5.19 0.06 12.65
CA ASN A 23 5.99 1.19 13.13
C ASN A 23 7.03 1.62 12.10
N LEU A 24 7.69 0.65 11.44
CA LEU A 24 8.64 0.95 10.38
C LEU A 24 7.96 1.58 9.16
N MET A 25 6.74 1.15 8.81
CA MET A 25 5.96 1.81 7.76
C MET A 25 5.66 3.27 8.11
N PHE A 26 5.31 3.56 9.37
CA PHE A 26 5.14 4.93 9.83
C PHE A 26 6.44 5.74 9.75
N GLU A 27 7.58 5.15 10.13
CA GLU A 27 8.89 5.79 10.00
C GLU A 27 9.23 6.12 8.55
N PHE A 28 9.00 5.19 7.60
CA PHE A 28 9.18 5.44 6.17
C PHE A 28 8.33 6.60 5.66
N LEU A 29 7.07 6.67 6.09
CA LEU A 29 6.16 7.74 5.70
C LEU A 29 6.52 9.08 6.36
N LEU A 30 7.00 9.07 7.60
CA LEU A 30 7.40 10.25 8.36
C LEU A 30 8.73 10.84 7.87
N GLY A 31 9.71 9.99 7.57
CA GLY A 31 10.97 10.39 6.94
C GLY A 31 10.78 10.94 5.52
N GLY A 32 9.62 10.66 4.93
CA GLY A 32 9.18 11.24 3.68
C GLY A 32 9.71 10.50 2.46
N VAL A 33 8.92 10.59 1.41
CA VAL A 33 9.27 10.09 0.08
C VAL A 33 9.10 11.19 -0.94
N ALA A 34 9.92 11.15 -2.00
CA ALA A 34 9.81 12.04 -3.14
C ALA A 34 9.58 11.24 -4.43
N ILE A 35 9.03 11.91 -5.44
CA ILE A 35 9.03 11.40 -6.81
C ILE A 35 10.21 12.06 -7.52
N ASP A 36 11.09 11.24 -8.11
CA ASP A 36 12.23 11.72 -8.89
C ASP A 36 11.84 12.08 -10.33
N ARG A 37 12.83 12.48 -11.14
CA ARG A 37 12.61 12.90 -12.53
C ARG A 37 12.15 11.75 -13.43
N ASP A 38 12.46 10.52 -13.06
CA ASP A 38 12.06 9.31 -13.77
C ASP A 38 10.72 8.76 -13.25
N ASN A 39 10.05 9.53 -12.39
CA ASN A 39 8.77 9.22 -11.77
C ASN A 39 8.83 8.00 -10.83
N ASN A 40 10.02 7.67 -10.32
CA ASN A 40 10.20 6.67 -9.27
C ASN A 40 9.98 7.32 -7.90
N ILE A 41 9.48 6.51 -6.96
CA ILE A 41 9.41 6.91 -5.56
C ILE A 41 10.75 6.60 -4.91
N VAL A 42 11.34 7.61 -4.30
CA VAL A 42 12.59 7.54 -3.55
C VAL A 42 12.36 7.93 -2.10
N MET A 43 13.09 7.30 -1.20
CA MET A 43 13.06 7.64 0.22
C MET A 43 14.07 8.77 0.49
N LEU A 44 13.65 9.79 1.23
CA LEU A 44 14.49 10.97 1.51
C LEU A 44 15.55 10.69 2.57
N ASP A 45 15.26 9.77 3.49
CA ASP A 45 16.20 9.31 4.50
C ASP A 45 17.14 8.24 3.92
N GLU A 46 18.42 8.58 3.78
CA GLU A 46 19.44 7.70 3.18
C GLU A 46 19.70 6.43 4.00
N GLU A 47 19.64 6.54 5.34
CA GLU A 47 19.82 5.38 6.22
C GLU A 47 18.69 4.39 6.00
N MET A 48 17.43 4.86 6.02
CA MET A 48 16.28 4.01 5.77
C MET A 48 16.24 3.46 4.34
N ALA A 49 16.65 4.25 3.34
CA ALA A 49 16.79 3.79 1.95
C ALA A 49 17.81 2.65 1.81
N SER A 50 18.87 2.67 2.62
CA SER A 50 19.92 1.66 2.65
C SER A 50 19.53 0.38 3.41
N MET A 51 18.46 0.41 4.21
CA MET A 51 17.98 -0.78 4.91
C MET A 51 17.36 -1.79 3.93
N ARG A 52 17.52 -3.08 4.22
CA ARG A 52 16.87 -4.15 3.42
C ARG A 52 15.35 -3.96 3.33
N LYS A 53 14.70 -3.62 4.44
CA LYS A 53 13.25 -3.38 4.48
C LYS A 53 12.85 -2.12 3.69
N GLY A 54 13.65 -1.06 3.72
CA GLY A 54 13.44 0.13 2.91
C GLY A 54 13.52 -0.16 1.41
N ARG A 55 14.53 -0.92 0.97
CA ARG A 55 14.61 -1.37 -0.43
C ARG A 55 13.42 -2.23 -0.87
N VAL A 56 12.95 -3.14 -0.01
CA VAL A 56 11.78 -3.97 -0.29
C VAL A 56 10.53 -3.09 -0.44
N PHE A 57 10.34 -2.12 0.46
CA PHE A 57 9.24 -1.16 0.38
C PHE A 57 9.29 -0.34 -0.92
N LEU A 58 10.45 0.21 -1.28
CA LEU A 58 10.61 0.97 -2.51
C LEU A 58 10.37 0.11 -3.76
N SER A 59 10.82 -1.15 -3.78
CA SER A 59 10.54 -2.10 -4.86
C SER A 59 9.05 -2.42 -4.96
N GLN A 60 8.36 -2.62 -3.83
CA GLN A 60 6.90 -2.84 -3.84
C GLN A 60 6.16 -1.69 -4.53
N ILE A 61 6.58 -0.46 -4.30
CA ILE A 61 5.98 0.74 -4.89
C ILE A 61 6.41 0.91 -6.36
N ASN A 62 7.71 0.83 -6.64
CA ASN A 62 8.26 1.13 -7.96
C ASN A 62 7.97 0.05 -9.00
N ASP A 63 7.87 -1.22 -8.57
CA ASP A 63 7.70 -2.34 -9.49
C ASP A 63 6.21 -2.68 -9.72
N ASN A 64 5.33 -2.38 -8.76
CA ASN A 64 3.92 -2.78 -8.84
C ASN A 64 2.93 -1.64 -9.09
N ILE A 65 3.32 -0.37 -8.90
CA ILE A 65 2.41 0.77 -9.10
C ILE A 65 2.57 1.33 -10.52
N PRO A 66 1.50 1.33 -11.34
CA PRO A 66 1.53 1.92 -12.66
C PRO A 66 1.86 3.41 -12.65
N ARG A 67 2.75 3.83 -13.56
CA ARG A 67 3.22 5.22 -13.63
C ARG A 67 2.45 6.08 -14.63
N SER A 68 1.84 5.45 -15.63
CA SER A 68 1.01 6.14 -16.61
C SER A 68 -0.48 6.05 -16.23
N LEU A 69 -1.22 7.10 -16.57
CA LEU A 69 -2.67 7.15 -16.33
C LEU A 69 -3.41 5.97 -16.98
N SER A 70 -3.05 5.60 -18.21
CA SER A 70 -3.68 4.49 -18.92
C SER A 70 -3.46 3.14 -18.22
N ALA A 71 -2.22 2.88 -17.76
CA ALA A 71 -1.94 1.66 -17.02
C ALA A 71 -2.62 1.65 -15.64
N MET A 72 -2.72 2.82 -15.00
CA MET A 72 -3.43 2.96 -13.72
C MET A 72 -4.93 2.69 -13.89
N LEU A 73 -5.57 3.26 -14.91
CA LEU A 73 -6.98 3.01 -15.24
C LEU A 73 -7.24 1.53 -15.54
N HIS A 74 -6.35 0.90 -16.30
CA HIS A 74 -6.45 -0.53 -16.58
C HIS A 74 -6.35 -1.36 -15.29
N MET A 75 -5.43 -1.01 -14.39
CA MET A 75 -5.30 -1.68 -13.11
C MET A 75 -6.53 -1.44 -12.22
N ALA A 76 -7.04 -0.21 -12.12
CA ALA A 76 -8.23 0.11 -11.33
C ALA A 76 -9.46 -0.68 -11.80
N THR A 77 -9.71 -0.73 -13.11
CA THR A 77 -10.80 -1.54 -13.69
C THR A 77 -10.59 -3.04 -13.48
N THR A 78 -9.36 -3.53 -13.55
CA THR A 78 -9.02 -4.93 -13.24
C THR A 78 -9.27 -5.27 -11.77
N LEU A 79 -8.95 -4.36 -10.85
CA LEU A 79 -9.15 -4.55 -9.42
C LEU A 79 -10.62 -4.48 -9.01
N GLU A 80 -11.40 -3.62 -9.66
CA GLU A 80 -12.86 -3.52 -9.47
C GLU A 80 -13.59 -4.75 -10.02
N GLY A 81 -13.15 -5.26 -11.19
CA GLY A 81 -13.73 -6.43 -11.85
C GLY A 81 -13.43 -7.76 -11.17
N GLN A 82 -12.45 -7.81 -10.26
CA GLN A 82 -12.21 -8.99 -9.42
C GLN A 82 -13.41 -9.23 -8.49
N LYS A 83 -13.83 -10.50 -8.39
CA LYS A 83 -15.10 -10.90 -7.74
C LYS A 83 -15.30 -10.24 -6.37
N ARG A 84 -16.22 -9.27 -6.33
CA ARG A 84 -16.80 -8.72 -5.09
C ARG A 84 -17.29 -9.90 -4.23
N GLY A 85 -16.70 -10.08 -3.04
CA GLY A 85 -17.03 -11.15 -2.11
C GLY A 85 -15.88 -12.07 -1.69
N LYS A 86 -14.68 -11.93 -2.28
CA LYS A 86 -13.46 -12.50 -1.69
C LYS A 86 -12.54 -11.36 -1.21
N PRO A 87 -12.05 -11.40 0.03
CA PRO A 87 -11.03 -10.47 0.48
C PRO A 87 -9.83 -10.48 -0.45
N LYS A 88 -9.30 -9.30 -0.75
CA LYS A 88 -8.00 -9.18 -1.44
C LYS A 88 -6.91 -9.82 -0.59
N THR A 89 -5.94 -10.44 -1.26
CA THR A 89 -4.69 -10.84 -0.59
C THR A 89 -3.98 -9.59 -0.07
N GLN A 90 -3.10 -9.74 0.94
CA GLN A 90 -2.35 -8.60 1.49
C GLN A 90 -1.64 -7.80 0.38
N ASN A 91 -0.96 -8.47 -0.55
CA ASN A 91 -0.27 -7.80 -1.65
C ASN A 91 -1.20 -7.03 -2.59
N GLN A 92 -2.39 -7.57 -2.88
CA GLN A 92 -3.40 -6.88 -3.69
C GLN A 92 -3.96 -5.66 -2.97
N PHE A 93 -4.17 -5.76 -1.65
CA PHE A 93 -4.60 -4.65 -0.84
C PHE A 93 -3.52 -3.56 -0.74
N ASP A 94 -2.26 -3.94 -0.52
CA ASP A 94 -1.13 -3.01 -0.49
C ASP A 94 -1.00 -2.26 -1.82
N THR A 95 -1.06 -3.00 -2.95
CA THR A 95 -1.05 -2.41 -4.29
C THR A 95 -2.21 -1.43 -4.49
N LEU A 96 -3.41 -1.78 -4.05
CA LEU A 96 -4.59 -0.92 -4.14
C LEU A 96 -4.40 0.38 -3.36
N VAL A 97 -4.00 0.30 -2.08
CA VAL A 97 -3.81 1.47 -1.21
C VAL A 97 -2.69 2.37 -1.72
N LEU A 98 -1.55 1.80 -2.10
CA LEU A 98 -0.41 2.59 -2.59
C LEU A 98 -0.73 3.26 -3.93
N SER A 99 -1.51 2.60 -4.79
CA SER A 99 -1.98 3.18 -6.06
C SER A 99 -2.98 4.32 -5.85
N MET A 100 -3.83 4.21 -4.81
CA MET A 100 -4.72 5.30 -4.38
C MET A 100 -3.88 6.52 -3.96
N VAL A 101 -2.89 6.33 -3.10
CA VAL A 101 -1.99 7.42 -2.65
C VAL A 101 -1.24 8.06 -3.82
N TYR A 102 -0.68 7.25 -4.72
CA TYR A 102 0.02 7.76 -5.90
C TYR A 102 -0.93 8.54 -6.83
N SER A 103 -2.16 8.07 -7.02
CA SER A 103 -3.17 8.78 -7.84
C SER A 103 -3.55 10.13 -7.23
N ALA A 104 -3.65 10.22 -5.88
CA ALA A 104 -3.85 11.49 -5.20
C ALA A 104 -2.67 12.44 -5.38
N GLN A 105 -1.44 11.93 -5.31
CA GLN A 105 -0.24 12.71 -5.56
C GLN A 105 -0.23 13.26 -6.99
N GLN A 106 -0.50 12.42 -8.00
CA GLN A 106 -0.59 12.85 -9.39
C GLN A 106 -1.69 13.91 -9.58
N ALA A 107 -2.90 13.67 -9.08
CA ALA A 107 -4.00 14.63 -9.16
C ALA A 107 -3.64 16.00 -8.53
N ARG A 108 -2.80 16.03 -7.49
CA ARG A 108 -2.32 17.27 -6.88
C ARG A 108 -1.27 18.00 -7.72
N HIS A 109 -0.39 17.26 -8.40
CA HIS A 109 0.78 17.83 -9.09
C HIS A 109 0.55 18.14 -10.57
N GLN A 110 -0.52 17.64 -11.20
CA GLN A 110 -0.79 17.96 -12.61
C GLN A 110 -1.26 19.40 -12.81
N GLU A 111 -0.61 20.10 -13.74
CA GLU A 111 -0.97 21.47 -14.13
C GLU A 111 -2.19 21.51 -15.06
N ARG A 112 -2.34 20.49 -15.92
CA ARG A 112 -3.44 20.43 -16.88
C ARG A 112 -4.70 19.90 -16.20
N GLU A 113 -5.76 20.69 -16.26
CA GLU A 113 -7.07 20.35 -15.69
C GLU A 113 -7.56 18.97 -16.16
N LYS A 114 -7.46 18.66 -17.45
CA LYS A 114 -7.86 17.36 -18.00
C LYS A 114 -7.12 16.18 -17.34
N GLU A 115 -5.82 16.30 -17.14
CA GLU A 115 -5.01 15.24 -16.54
C GLU A 115 -5.29 15.13 -15.04
N ARG A 116 -5.40 16.27 -14.36
CA ARG A 116 -5.81 16.35 -12.95
C ARG A 116 -7.16 15.68 -12.71
N THR A 117 -8.17 15.96 -13.55
CA THR A 117 -9.50 15.34 -13.46
C THR A 117 -9.42 13.84 -13.66
N ALA A 118 -8.70 13.37 -14.69
CA ALA A 118 -8.58 11.94 -14.94
C ALA A 118 -7.87 11.19 -13.79
N TRP A 119 -6.80 11.76 -13.22
CA TRP A 119 -6.17 11.19 -12.01
C TRP A 119 -7.09 11.25 -10.79
N SER A 120 -7.95 12.26 -10.68
CA SER A 120 -8.93 12.36 -9.58
C SER A 120 -10.03 11.29 -9.71
N GLU A 121 -10.48 10.99 -10.92
CA GLU A 121 -11.44 9.91 -11.17
C GLU A 121 -10.87 8.55 -10.77
N VAL A 122 -9.63 8.27 -11.18
CA VAL A 122 -8.90 7.05 -10.77
C VAL A 122 -8.76 6.96 -9.25
N LEU A 123 -8.38 8.07 -8.60
CA LEU A 123 -8.30 8.14 -7.15
C LEU A 123 -9.63 7.74 -6.49
N LEU A 124 -10.75 8.28 -6.98
CA LEU A 124 -12.07 7.96 -6.43
C LEU A 124 -12.44 6.49 -6.62
N GLN A 125 -12.13 5.89 -7.76
CA GLN A 125 -12.35 4.46 -8.01
C GLN A 125 -11.56 3.59 -7.03
N LEU A 126 -10.26 3.85 -6.89
CA LEU A 126 -9.39 3.11 -5.98
C LEU A 126 -9.78 3.32 -4.50
N ALA A 127 -10.23 4.52 -4.13
CA ALA A 127 -10.70 4.82 -2.78
C ALA A 127 -11.98 4.05 -2.45
N ASN A 128 -12.93 3.97 -3.39
CA ASN A 128 -14.15 3.19 -3.21
C ASN A 128 -13.83 1.70 -3.00
N ASP A 129 -12.94 1.14 -3.81
CA ASP A 129 -12.50 -0.25 -3.67
C ASP A 129 -11.77 -0.48 -2.33
N THR A 130 -10.93 0.46 -1.92
CA THR A 130 -10.21 0.38 -0.63
C THR A 130 -11.20 0.37 0.54
N VAL A 131 -12.17 1.29 0.53
CA VAL A 131 -13.21 1.36 1.56
C VAL A 131 -14.09 0.11 1.55
N TYR A 132 -14.39 -0.44 0.38
CA TYR A 132 -15.13 -1.69 0.25
C TYR A 132 -14.37 -2.86 0.90
N GLU A 133 -13.09 -3.04 0.60
CA GLU A 133 -12.25 -4.08 1.20
C GLU A 133 -12.17 -3.93 2.73
N LEU A 134 -11.95 -2.70 3.21
CA LEU A 134 -11.90 -2.42 4.64
C LEU A 134 -13.23 -2.75 5.33
N ARG A 135 -14.37 -2.35 4.74
CA ARG A 135 -15.70 -2.63 5.31
C ARG A 135 -16.09 -4.11 5.25
N GLY A 136 -15.70 -4.80 4.17
CA GLY A 136 -15.97 -6.22 3.96
C GLY A 136 -15.16 -7.13 4.87
N ASN A 137 -13.91 -6.78 5.20
CA ASN A 137 -13.04 -7.61 6.03
C ASN A 137 -13.54 -7.78 7.48
N TYR A 138 -14.19 -6.76 8.06
CA TYR A 138 -14.73 -6.85 9.43
C TYR A 138 -15.94 -7.79 9.57
N LEU A 139 -16.63 -8.09 8.47
CA LEU A 139 -17.80 -8.99 8.50
C LEU A 139 -17.41 -10.47 8.44
N PHE A 140 -16.20 -10.79 7.97
CA PHE A 140 -15.70 -12.18 7.83
C PHE A 140 -14.65 -12.56 8.88
N SER A 141 -14.17 -11.63 9.71
CA SER A 141 -13.20 -11.91 10.78
C SER A 141 -13.78 -12.60 12.02
N TYR A 142 -15.09 -12.88 12.04
CA TYR A 142 -15.81 -13.50 13.16
C TYR A 142 -16.68 -14.72 12.75
N ALA A 143 -16.51 -15.25 11.53
CA ALA A 143 -17.25 -16.40 11.05
C ALA A 143 -16.39 -17.68 11.05
#